data_AF-A0A2T6BQI9-F1
#
_entry.id   AF-A0A2T6BQI9-F1
#
_cell.length_a   1.000
_cell.length_b   1.000
_cell.length_c   1.000
_cell.angle_alpha   90.00
_cell.angle_beta   90.00
_cell.angle_gamma   90.00
#
_symmetry.space_group_name_H-M   'P 1'
#
loop_
_entity.id
_entity.type
_entity.pdbx_description
1 polymer ?
#
loop_
_entity_poly.entity_id
_entity_poly.type
_entity_poly.pdbx_seq_one_letter_code
_entity_poly.pdbx_strand_id
1 'polypeptide(L)'
;MSRHSRKTPGKRLVIPAMVGGTAGWIFGLNAVPTRVEVEEGTRGVVVLSPGMYWMEVFGFAVWFSILGSLIGGGLLFFLRLLKPKRSDET
;
A
#
# COMPACT_ATOMS: atom_id res chain seq x y z
N MET A 1 0.32 22.16 33.24
CA MET A 1 -0.66 21.48 32.35
C MET A 1 0.06 20.90 31.14
N SER A 2 0.49 19.63 31.21
CA SER A 2 1.14 18.97 30.06
C SER A 2 0.08 18.55 29.06
N ARG A 3 0.11 19.13 27.85
CA ARG A 3 -0.71 18.70 26.72
C ARG A 3 -0.19 17.33 26.25
N HIS A 4 -0.73 16.25 26.80
CA HIS A 4 -0.60 14.94 26.19
C HIS A 4 -1.31 14.97 24.83
N SER A 5 -0.55 15.27 23.78
CA SER A 5 -0.99 15.16 22.39
C SER A 5 -1.36 13.69 22.14
N ARG A 6 -2.66 13.38 22.23
CA ARG A 6 -3.23 12.10 21.82
C ARG A 6 -2.98 11.95 20.32
N LYS A 7 -1.84 11.35 19.93
CA LYS A 7 -1.63 10.90 18.55
C LYS A 7 -2.67 9.82 18.26
N THR A 8 -3.78 10.21 17.63
CA THR A 8 -4.89 9.35 17.23
C THR A 8 -4.34 8.15 16.46
N PRO A 9 -4.71 6.90 16.83
CA PRO A 9 -4.15 5.69 16.20
C PRO A 9 -4.32 5.68 14.67
N GLY A 10 -5.39 6.29 14.15
CA GLY A 10 -5.61 6.44 12.70
C GLY A 10 -4.48 7.17 11.98
N LYS A 11 -3.87 8.22 12.57
CA LYS A 11 -2.77 8.96 11.94
C LYS A 11 -1.49 8.14 11.74
N ARG A 12 -1.30 7.06 12.50
CA ARG A 12 -0.09 6.21 12.41
C ARG A 12 -0.12 5.25 11.22
N LEU A 13 -1.31 4.91 10.72
CA LEU A 13 -1.46 4.04 9.54
C LEU A 13 -1.53 4.82 8.22
N VAL A 14 -1.83 6.12 8.29
CA VAL A 14 -1.89 7.00 7.11
C VAL A 14 -0.54 7.07 6.38
N ILE A 15 0.58 7.16 7.11
CA ILE A 15 1.91 7.27 6.48
C ILE A 15 2.26 5.97 5.72
N PRO A 16 2.19 4.77 6.35
CA PRO A 16 2.38 3.51 5.62
C PRO A 16 1.42 3.33 4.44
N ALA A 17 0.15 3.75 4.58
CA ALA A 17 -0.82 3.72 3.50
C ALA A 17 -0.40 4.61 2.32
N MET A 18 0.03 5.85 2.58
CA MET A 18 0.47 6.78 1.54
C MET A 18 1.76 6.32 0.84
N VAL A 19 2.70 5.76 1.60
CA VAL A 19 3.92 5.16 1.02
C VAL A 19 3.56 3.97 0.14
N GLY A 20 2.68 3.09 0.63
CA GLY A 20 2.15 1.96 -0.14
C GLY A 20 1.46 2.43 -1.42
N GLY A 21 0.56 3.40 -1.33
CA GLY A 21 -0.14 3.94 -2.49
C GLY A 21 0.80 4.54 -3.53
N THR A 22 1.79 5.31 -3.09
CA THR A 22 2.82 5.88 -3.99
C THR A 22 3.62 4.78 -4.69
N ALA A 23 4.03 3.73 -3.96
CA ALA A 23 4.72 2.59 -4.54
C ALA A 23 3.82 1.83 -5.55
N GLY A 24 2.55 1.65 -5.23
CA GLY A 24 1.58 1.00 -6.12
C GLY A 24 1.31 1.79 -7.39
N TRP A 25 1.35 3.13 -7.34
CA TRP A 25 1.30 3.98 -8.53
C TRP A 25 2.51 3.79 -9.43
N ILE A 26 3.72 3.87 -8.86
CA ILE A 26 4.97 3.67 -9.60
C ILE A 26 4.97 2.26 -10.21
N PHE A 27 4.59 1.25 -9.43
CA PHE A 27 4.51 -0.12 -9.89
C PHE A 27 3.48 -0.28 -11.02
N GLY A 28 2.24 0.16 -10.83
CA GLY A 28 1.17 0.03 -11.83
C GLY A 28 1.53 0.70 -13.15
N LEU A 29 2.12 1.89 -13.13
CA LEU A 29 2.54 2.59 -14.33
C LEU A 29 3.65 1.88 -15.11
N ASN A 30 4.52 1.12 -14.42
CA ASN A 30 5.60 0.36 -15.05
C ASN A 30 5.20 -1.08 -15.41
N ALA A 31 4.27 -1.68 -14.65
CA ALA A 31 3.92 -3.08 -14.75
C ALA A 31 2.74 -3.34 -15.70
N VAL A 32 1.83 -2.37 -15.87
CA VAL A 32 0.69 -2.51 -16.79
C VAL A 32 1.17 -2.16 -18.20
N PRO A 33 1.32 -3.14 -19.12
CA PRO A 33 1.67 -2.83 -20.49
C PRO A 33 0.46 -2.21 -21.20
N THR A 34 0.68 -1.23 -22.07
CA THR A 34 -0.40 -0.66 -22.89
C THR A 34 -0.79 -1.58 -24.05
N ARG A 35 0.03 -2.60 -24.32
CA ARG A 35 -0.09 -3.55 -25.43
C ARG A 35 0.31 -4.93 -24.94
N VAL A 36 -0.56 -5.91 -25.17
CA VAL A 36 -0.27 -7.31 -24.87
C VAL A 36 -0.13 -8.04 -26.20
N GLU A 37 1.03 -8.65 -26.44
CA GLU A 37 1.20 -9.57 -27.56
C GLU A 37 0.58 -10.91 -27.17
N VAL A 38 -0.41 -11.34 -27.95
CA VAL A 38 -1.06 -12.63 -27.75
C VAL A 38 -0.53 -13.59 -28.81
N GLU A 39 0.15 -14.65 -28.37
CA GLU A 39 0.66 -15.73 -29.23
C GLU A 39 -0.33 -16.91 -29.35
N GLU A 40 -1.64 -16.66 -29.30
CA GLU A 40 -2.64 -17.69 -29.63
C GLU A 40 -2.98 -17.66 -31.13
N GLY A 41 -2.28 -18.49 -31.91
CA GLY A 41 -2.65 -18.88 -33.28
C GLY A 41 -2.46 -17.83 -34.37
N THR A 42 -2.51 -16.54 -34.05
CA THR A 42 -2.18 -15.44 -34.97
C THR A 42 -1.58 -14.33 -34.11
N ARG A 43 -0.29 -13.99 -34.33
CA ARG A 43 0.38 -12.92 -33.56
C ARG A 43 -0.44 -11.63 -33.67
N GLY A 44 -1.12 -11.30 -32.59
CA GLY A 44 -2.01 -10.15 -32.51
C GLY A 44 -1.59 -9.26 -31.34
N VAL A 45 -1.54 -7.96 -31.59
CA VAL A 45 -1.34 -6.97 -30.52
C VAL A 45 -2.71 -6.56 -30.03
N VAL A 46 -3.06 -6.94 -28.80
CA VAL A 46 -4.26 -6.44 -28.13
C VAL A 46 -3.88 -5.18 -27.38
N VAL A 47 -4.42 -4.05 -27.82
CA VAL A 47 -4.25 -2.77 -27.15
C VAL A 47 -5.28 -2.68 -26.03
N LEU A 48 -4.83 -2.46 -24.79
CA LEU A 48 -5.78 -2.21 -23.70
C LEU A 48 -6.51 -0.90 -23.94
N SER A 49 -7.82 -0.91 -23.69
CA SER A 49 -8.58 0.33 -23.67
C SER A 49 -8.03 1.25 -22.57
N PRO A 50 -8.03 2.58 -22.75
CA PRO A 50 -7.55 3.50 -21.72
C PRO A 50 -8.24 3.29 -20.37
N GLY A 51 -9.53 2.94 -20.37
CA GLY A 51 -10.28 2.65 -19.15
C GLY A 51 -9.77 1.41 -18.39
N MET A 52 -9.51 0.31 -19.10
CA MET A 52 -8.94 -0.90 -18.49
C MET A 52 -7.54 -0.66 -17.93
N TYR A 53 -6.69 0.02 -18.71
CA TYR A 53 -5.34 0.40 -18.28
C TYR A 53 -5.37 1.14 -16.95
N TRP A 54 -6.16 2.22 -16.85
CA TRP A 54 -6.24 2.99 -15.61
C TRP A 54 -6.85 2.19 -14.47
N MET A 55 -7.88 1.36 -14.72
CA MET A 55 -8.44 0.49 -13.67
C MET A 55 -7.39 -0.45 -13.08
N GLU A 56 -6.52 -1.04 -13.89
CA GLU A 56 -5.43 -1.90 -13.40
C GLU A 56 -4.41 -1.10 -12.58
N VAL A 57 -3.98 0.06 -13.08
CA VAL A 57 -3.05 0.95 -12.36
C VAL A 57 -3.62 1.40 -11.01
N PHE A 58 -4.88 1.83 -10.97
CA PHE A 58 -5.57 2.17 -9.71
C PHE A 58 -5.70 0.97 -8.78
N GLY A 59 -5.98 -0.22 -9.34
CA GLY A 59 -6.02 -1.48 -8.61
C GLY A 59 -4.71 -1.74 -7.86
N PHE A 60 -3.57 -1.57 -8.54
CA PHE A 60 -2.25 -1.69 -7.90
C PHE A 60 -2.04 -0.63 -6.81
N ALA A 61 -2.36 0.64 -7.07
CA ALA A 61 -2.23 1.71 -6.08
C ALA A 61 -3.04 1.42 -4.79
N VAL A 62 -4.28 0.95 -4.92
CA VAL A 62 -5.12 0.56 -3.79
C VAL A 62 -4.55 -0.67 -3.07
N TRP A 63 -4.15 -1.70 -3.81
CA TRP A 63 -3.63 -2.93 -3.24
C TRP A 63 -2.36 -2.69 -2.41
N PHE A 64 -1.40 -1.91 -2.93
CA PHE A 64 -0.20 -1.55 -2.18
C PHE A 64 -0.49 -0.62 -1.01
N SER A 65 -1.51 0.25 -1.07
CA SER A 65 -1.94 1.07 0.07
C SER A 65 -2.43 0.21 1.23
N ILE A 66 -3.21 -0.84 0.92
CA ILE A 66 -3.67 -1.82 1.91
C ILE A 66 -2.47 -2.60 2.48
N LEU A 67 -1.58 -3.08 1.62
CA LEU A 67 -0.37 -3.79 2.04
C LEU A 67 0.51 -2.94 2.97
N GLY A 68 0.76 -1.68 2.60
CA GLY A 68 1.50 -0.73 3.43
C GLY A 68 0.82 -0.49 4.78
N SER A 69 -0.50 -0.38 4.79
CA SER A 69 -1.28 -0.25 6.04
C SER A 69 -1.18 -1.49 6.93
N LEU A 70 -1.24 -2.70 6.34
CA LEU A 70 -1.10 -3.96 7.07
C LEU A 70 0.30 -4.14 7.65
N ILE A 71 1.35 -3.82 6.88
CA ILE A 71 2.74 -3.86 7.35
C ILE A 71 2.93 -2.85 8.48
N GLY A 72 2.45 -1.62 8.29
CA GLY A 72 2.51 -0.57 9.32
C GLY A 72 1.76 -0.96 10.60
N GLY A 73 0.57 -1.56 10.46
CA GLY A 73 -0.23 -2.05 11.57
C GLY A 73 0.41 -3.24 12.29
N GLY A 74 0.93 -4.21 11.55
CA GLY A 74 1.64 -5.37 12.08
C GLY A 74 2.91 -4.97 12.81
N LEU A 75 3.70 -4.04 12.27
CA LEU A 75 4.89 -3.51 12.93
C LEU A 75 4.54 -2.77 14.24
N LEU A 76 3.47 -1.96 14.23
CA LEU A 76 3.00 -1.28 15.45
C LEU A 76 2.50 -2.26 16.51
N PHE A 77 1.85 -3.35 16.10
CA PHE A 77 1.42 -4.43 16.98
C PHE A 77 2.62 -5.16 17.59
N PHE A 78 3.62 -5.50 16.76
CA PHE A 78 4.86 -6.14 17.21
C PHE A 78 5.65 -5.25 18.17
N LEU A 79 5.79 -3.96 17.88
CA LEU A 79 6.41 -2.98 18.78
C LEU A 79 5.65 -2.81 20.10
N ARG A 80 4.32 -3.03 20.12
CA ARG A 80 3.55 -3.07 21.38
C ARG A 80 3.85 -4.32 22.18
N LEU A 81 4.01 -5.48 21.53
CA LEU A 81 4.37 -6.73 22.21
C LEU A 81 5.79 -6.69 22.78
N LEU A 82 6.72 -6.05 22.08
CA LEU A 82 8.10 -5.87 22.53
C LEU A 82 8.26 -4.82 23.63
N LYS A 83 7.25 -3.99 23.90
CA LYS A 83 7.37 -2.97 24.94
C LYS A 83 7.33 -3.70 26.29
N PRO A 84 8.45 -3.76 27.04
CA PRO A 84 8.42 -4.38 28.35
C PRO A 84 7.45 -3.57 29.19
N LYS A 85 6.59 -4.26 29.93
CA LYS A 85 5.82 -3.70 31.03
C LYS A 85 6.84 -2.99 31.93
N ARG A 86 7.00 -1.67 31.78
CA ARG A 86 7.85 -0.87 32.65
C ARG A 86 7.28 -1.15 34.04
N SER A 87 8.07 -1.83 34.88
CA SER A 87 7.63 -2.16 36.22
C SER A 87 7.18 -0.86 36.86
N ASP A 88 5.95 -0.91 37.37
CA ASP A 88 5.53 -0.05 38.44
C ASP A 88 6.45 -0.40 39.62
N GLU A 89 7.60 0.26 39.71
CA GLU A 89 8.42 0.25 40.91
C GLU A 89 8.74 1.70 41.23
N THR A 90 7.95 2.20 42.19
CA THR A 90 8.33 3.04 43.34
C THR A 90 9.13 4.30 43.11
#